data_AF-A0AA38C373-F1
#
_entry.id   AF-A0AA38C373-F1
#
_cell.length_a   1.000
_cell.length_b   1.000
_cell.length_c   1.000
_cell.angle_alpha   90.00
_cell.angle_beta   90.00
_cell.angle_gamma   90.00
#
_symmetry.space_group_name_H-M   'P 1'
#
loop_
_entity.id
_entity.type
_entity.pdbx_description
1 polymer ?
#
loop_
_entity_poly.entity_id
_entity_poly.type
_entity_poly.pdbx_seq_one_letter_code
_entity_poly.pdbx_strand_id
1 'polypeptide(L)' 'IPWTEEEHILFLTGLEKLGKGDWRGISRSFVRTRTPIQVASHAQKYYLRQRHGIRDKRRSSLFDICSSDYNRK' A
#
# COMPACT_ATOMS: atom_id res chain seq x y z
N ILE A 1 1.96 -6.96 10.72
CA ILE A 1 1.97 -8.27 10.01
C ILE A 1 2.27 -8.01 8.52
N PRO A 2 3.45 -8.40 8.02
CA PRO A 2 3.83 -8.25 6.60
C PRO A 2 2.92 -9.08 5.69
N TRP A 3 2.68 -8.65 4.46
CA TRP A 3 1.93 -9.41 3.45
C TRP A 3 2.82 -10.51 2.89
N THR A 4 2.32 -11.75 2.86
CA THR A 4 3.03 -12.84 2.19
C THR A 4 2.79 -12.78 0.68
N GLU A 5 3.62 -13.48 -0.09
CA GLU A 5 3.47 -13.57 -1.54
C GLU A 5 2.15 -14.25 -1.92
N GLU A 6 1.78 -15.32 -1.22
CA GLU A 6 0.50 -16.03 -1.37
C GLU A 6 -0.70 -15.10 -1.16
N GLU A 7 -0.72 -14.34 -0.07
CA GLU A 7 -1.78 -13.37 0.20
C GLU A 7 -1.83 -12.28 -0.87
N HIS A 8 -0.67 -11.88 -1.39
CA HIS A 8 -0.59 -10.88 -2.45
C HIS A 8 -1.13 -11.42 -3.78
N ILE A 9 -0.80 -12.66 -4.15
CA ILE A 9 -1.35 -13.33 -5.34
C ILE A 9 -2.87 -13.40 -5.24
N LEU A 10 -3.41 -13.84 -4.10
CA LEU A 10 -4.85 -13.91 -3.86
C LEU A 10 -5.52 -12.53 -3.94
N PHE A 11 -4.85 -11.49 -3.42
CA PHE A 11 -5.31 -10.11 -3.56
C PHE A 11 -5.41 -9.67 -5.03
N LEU A 12 -4.41 -9.99 -5.86
CA LEU A 12 -4.41 -9.68 -7.30
C LEU A 12 -5.51 -10.44 -8.04
N THR A 13 -5.71 -11.73 -7.75
CA THR A 13 -6.83 -12.51 -8.30
C THR A 13 -8.18 -11.94 -7.87
N GLY A 14 -8.29 -11.48 -6.63
CA GLY A 14 -9.49 -10.81 -6.13
C GLY A 14 -9.77 -9.50 -6.87
N LEU A 15 -8.74 -8.70 -7.15
CA LEU A 15 -8.85 -7.49 -7.96
C LEU A 15 -9.30 -7.77 -9.39
N GLU A 16 -8.79 -8.84 -10.01
CA GLU A 16 -9.17 -9.24 -11.36
C GLU A 16 -10.64 -9.69 -11.43
N LYS A 17 -11.09 -10.47 -10.43
CA LYS A 17 -12.45 -11.05 -10.44
C LYS A 17 -13.55 -10.11 -9.96
N LEU A 18 -13.31 -9.33 -8.91
CA LEU A 18 -14.31 -8.43 -8.32
C LEU A 18 -14.15 -6.97 -8.75
N GLY A 19 -12.97 -6.61 -9.24
CA GLY A 19 -12.65 -5.23 -9.59
C GLY A 19 -12.18 -4.39 -8.40
N LYS A 20 -11.79 -3.16 -8.72
CA LYS A 20 -11.28 -2.18 -7.75
C LYS A 20 -12.44 -1.59 -6.96
N GLY A 21 -12.42 -1.72 -5.63
CA GLY A 21 -13.39 -1.11 -4.71
C GLY A 21 -14.06 -2.12 -3.78
N ASP A 22 -14.18 -3.38 -4.19
CA ASP A 22 -14.82 -4.44 -3.42
C ASP A 22 -13.88 -5.07 -2.37
N TRP A 23 -13.31 -4.25 -1.49
CA TRP A 23 -12.38 -4.68 -0.45
C TRP A 23 -13.01 -5.70 0.52
N ARG A 24 -14.31 -5.58 0.77
CA ARG A 24 -15.06 -6.54 1.60
C ARG A 24 -15.18 -7.89 0.92
N GLY A 25 -15.46 -7.92 -0.39
CA GLY A 25 -15.52 -9.14 -1.16
C GLY A 25 -14.14 -9.80 -1.27
N ILE A 26 -13.11 -9.01 -1.56
CA ILE A 26 -11.72 -9.49 -1.67
C ILE A 26 -11.23 -10.09 -0.36
N SER A 27 -11.47 -9.42 0.77
CA SER A 27 -11.14 -9.94 2.11
C SER A 27 -11.88 -11.23 2.43
N ARG A 28 -13.18 -11.31 2.17
CA ARG A 28 -13.99 -12.47 2.57
C ARG A 28 -13.77 -13.70 1.68
N SER A 29 -13.49 -13.51 0.40
CA SER A 29 -13.45 -14.58 -0.59
C SER A 29 -12.03 -15.00 -0.97
N PHE A 30 -11.05 -14.10 -0.91
CA PHE A 30 -9.68 -14.37 -1.36
C PHE A 30 -8.69 -14.28 -0.21
N VAL A 31 -8.61 -13.14 0.47
CA VAL A 31 -7.60 -12.88 1.50
C VAL A 31 -8.24 -12.97 2.90
N ARG A 32 -8.69 -14.19 3.27
CA ARG A 32 -9.45 -14.44 4.50
C ARG A 32 -8.67 -14.13 5.79
N THR A 33 -7.34 -14.07 5.70
CA THR A 33 -6.42 -13.70 6.78
C THR A 33 -6.34 -12.19 7.03
N ARG A 34 -6.88 -11.36 6.11
CA ARG A 34 -6.81 -9.91 6.17
C ARG A 34 -8.19 -9.29 6.25
N THR A 35 -8.32 -8.27 7.09
CA THR A 35 -9.59 -7.54 7.23
C THR A 35 -9.83 -6.63 6.02
N PRO A 36 -11.09 -6.27 5.72
CA PRO A 36 -11.39 -5.38 4.60
C PRO A 36 -10.64 -4.04 4.66
N ILE A 37 -10.39 -3.53 5.87
CA ILE A 37 -9.60 -2.30 6.10
C ILE A 37 -8.14 -2.52 5.68
N GLN A 38 -7.54 -3.65 6.08
CA GLN A 38 -6.17 -3.99 5.68
C GLN A 38 -6.05 -4.16 4.16
N VAL A 39 -7.03 -4.79 3.52
CA VAL A 39 -7.09 -4.93 2.05
C VAL A 39 -7.18 -3.56 1.37
N ALA A 40 -8.03 -2.66 1.86
CA ALA A 40 -8.14 -1.30 1.32
C ALA A 40 -6.82 -0.51 1.45
N SER A 41 -6.20 -0.56 2.63
CA SER A 41 -4.88 0.08 2.85
C SER A 41 -3.78 -0.54 1.97
N HIS A 42 -3.81 -1.85 1.77
CA HIS A 42 -2.85 -2.54 0.89
C HIS A 42 -3.06 -2.13 -0.56
N ALA A 43 -4.30 -2.09 -1.04
CA ALA A 43 -4.64 -1.62 -2.37
C ALA A 43 -4.15 -0.19 -2.61
N GLN A 44 -4.35 0.71 -1.65
CA GLN A 44 -3.83 2.08 -1.73
C GLN A 44 -2.30 2.10 -1.92
N LYS A 45 -1.56 1.38 -1.07
CA LYS A 45 -0.10 1.31 -1.15
C LYS A 45 0.37 0.65 -2.46
N TYR A 46 -0.32 -0.40 -2.89
CA TYR A 46 -0.06 -1.11 -4.14
C TYR A 46 -0.18 -0.16 -5.35
N TYR A 47 -1.28 0.57 -5.47
CA TYR A 47 -1.46 1.52 -6.57
C TYR A 47 -0.50 2.71 -6.51
N LEU A 48 -0.16 3.20 -5.31
CA LEU A 48 0.87 4.24 -5.17
C LEU A 48 2.24 3.73 -5.66
N ARG A 49 2.64 2.52 -5.27
CA ARG A 49 3.89 1.89 -5.75
C ARG A 49 3.87 1.68 -7.27
N GLN A 50 2.74 1.25 -7.83
CA GLN A 50 2.56 1.08 -9.27
C GLN A 50 2.76 2.40 -10.02
N ARG A 51 2.21 3.50 -9.49
CA ARG A 51 2.29 4.84 -10.11
C ARG A 51 3.67 5.48 -10.03
N HIS A 52 4.37 5.30 -8.91
CA HIS A 52 5.71 5.88 -8.73
C HIS A 52 6.82 5.06 -9.40
N GLY A 53 6.55 3.81 -9.78
CA GLY A 53 7.55 2.90 -10.33
C GLY A 53 8.68 2.61 -9.34
N ILE A 54 9.45 1.56 -9.59
CA ILE A 54 10.58 1.15 -8.73
C ILE A 54 11.72 2.22 -8.69
N ARG A 55 11.63 3.26 -9.54
CA ARG A 55 12.70 4.26 -9.76
C ARG A 55 12.67 5.47 -8.82
N ASP A 56 11.58 5.72 -8.10
CA ASP A 56 11.44 6.94 -7.28
C ASP A 56 11.98 6.75 -5.84
N LYS A 57 13.21 6.23 -5.73
CA LYS A 57 13.98 6.13 -4.48
C LYS A 57 14.54 7.49 -4.01
N ARG A 58 14.11 8.61 -4.60
CA ARG A 58 14.64 9.95 -4.31
C ARG A 58 13.55 11.00 -4.05
N ARG A 59 12.58 10.68 -3.20
CA ARG A 59 11.89 11.74 -2.45
C ARG A 59 12.50 11.81 -1.06
N SER A 60 13.38 12.79 -0.88
CA SER A 60 13.80 13.29 0.44
C SER A 60 12.57 13.53 1.30
N SER A 61 12.67 13.18 2.57
CA SER A 61 11.53 13.22 3.47
C SER A 61 11.22 14.66 3.88
N LEU A 62 9.95 14.97 4.14
CA LEU A 62 9.53 16.23 4.75
C LEU A 62 10.18 16.48 6.12
N PHE A 63 10.73 15.44 6.75
CA PHE A 63 11.43 15.51 8.03
C PHE A 63 12.90 15.91 7.90
N ASP A 64 13.49 15.88 6.69
CA ASP A 64 14.90 16.23 6.48
C ASP A 64 15.14 17.75 6.42
N ILE A 65 14.09 18.58 6.35
CA ILE A 65 14.21 20.06 6.24
C ILE A 65 14.13 20.76 7.62
N CYS A 66 13.77 20.06 8.70
CA CYS A 66 13.45 20.69 9.99
C CYS A 66 14.63 20.78 11.00
N SER A 67 15.90 20.64 10.58
CA SER A 67 17.04 20.68 11.51
C SER A 67 18.12 21.72 11.18
N SER A 68 17.95 22.57 10.16
CA SER A 68 18.98 23.55 9.77
C SER A 68 18.62 25.02 10.00
N ASP A 69 17.54 25.34 10.72
CA ASP A 69 17.11 26.73 10.95
C ASP A 69 16.79 27.04 12.43
N TYR A 70 17.63 26.56 13.35
CA TYR A 70 17.58 26.94 14.78
C TYR A 70 18.95 27.38 15.34
N ASN A 71 19.73 28.13 14.55
CA ASN A 71 20.88 28.86 15.12
C ASN A 71 21.22 30.15 14.37
N ARG A 72 20.22 31.02 14.23
CA ARG A 72 20.46 32.44 13.99
C ARG A 72 19.90 33.24 15.16
N LYS A 73 20.72 33.38 16.19
CA LYS A 73 20.82 34.57 17.05
C LYS A 73 22.12 34.52 17.84
#